data_AF-A0A3D1F1Z1-F1
#
_entry.id   AF-A0A3D1F1Z1-F1
#
_cell.length_a   1.000
_cell.length_b   1.000
_cell.length_c   1.000
_cell.angle_alpha   90.00
_cell.angle_beta   90.00
_cell.angle_gamma   90.00
#
_symmetry.space_group_name_H-M   'P 1'
#
loop_
_entity.id
_entity.type
_entity.pdbx_description
1 polymer ?
#
loop_
_entity_poly.entity_id
_entity_poly.type
_entity_poly.pdbx_seq_one_letter_code
_entity_poly.pdbx_strand_id
1 'polypeptide(L)'
;TLIELLVVISIISLLIAILLPALGKARDQARKISCLSNTRQINVASFGYLTDNKNIWIRGAHYNYNNLGEFNRNSDFYTLYGQYLGGNLELGGSTGGFDGNTLYSYGLRFNTADIFICPSTIRRTSNPND
;
A
#
# COMPACT_ATOMS: atom_id res chain seq x y z
N THR A 1 -36.94 37.98 13.18
CA THR A 1 -36.11 37.61 12.01
C THR A 1 -34.65 37.44 12.37
N LEU A 2 -33.91 38.49 12.76
CA LEU A 2 -32.46 38.37 13.10
C LEU A 2 -32.18 37.37 14.24
N ILE A 3 -32.96 37.42 15.32
CA ILE A 3 -32.78 36.50 16.47
C ILE A 3 -33.13 35.04 16.14
N GLU A 4 -34.09 34.81 15.24
CA GLU A 4 -34.45 33.45 14.79
C GLU A 4 -33.30 32.83 13.98
N LEU A 5 -32.70 33.60 13.07
CA LEU A 5 -31.52 33.15 12.33
C LEU A 5 -30.31 32.88 13.25
N LEU A 6 -30.13 33.70 14.29
CA LEU A 6 -29.04 33.55 15.27
C LEU A 6 -29.19 32.28 16.15
N VAL A 7 -30.42 31.94 16.54
CA VAL A 7 -30.71 30.67 17.24
C VAL A 7 -30.46 29.45 16.33
N VAL A 8 -30.82 29.53 15.04
CA VAL A 8 -30.60 28.41 14.12
C VAL A 8 -29.12 28.10 13.92
N ILE A 9 -28.27 29.12 13.70
CA ILE A 9 -26.82 28.88 13.49
C ILE A 9 -26.10 28.38 14.75
N SER A 10 -26.57 28.74 15.96
CA SER A 10 -25.96 28.28 17.22
C SER A 10 -26.27 26.81 17.52
N ILE A 11 -27.45 26.31 17.12
CA ILE A 11 -27.78 24.88 17.20
C ILE A 11 -26.99 24.09 16.14
N ILE A 12 -26.87 24.59 14.91
CA ILE A 12 -26.10 23.93 13.85
C ILE A 12 -24.62 23.79 14.23
N SER A 13 -24.00 24.83 14.80
CA SER A 13 -22.58 24.78 15.21
C SER A 13 -22.34 23.78 16.35
N LEU A 14 -23.25 23.68 17.32
CA LEU A 14 -23.20 22.69 18.40
C LEU A 14 -23.26 21.25 17.85
N LEU A 15 -24.16 20.98 16.89
CA LEU A 15 -24.27 19.65 16.27
C LEU A 15 -22.99 19.30 15.48
N ILE A 16 -22.47 20.24 14.69
CA ILE A 16 -21.23 20.04 13.91
C ILE A 16 -20.03 19.78 14.85
N ALA A 17 -19.93 20.48 15.98
CA ALA A 17 -18.85 20.29 16.95
C ALA A 17 -18.77 18.86 17.51
N ILE A 18 -19.91 18.18 17.64
CA ILE A 18 -19.99 16.78 18.09
C ILE A 18 -19.77 15.80 16.92
N LEU A 19 -20.23 16.14 15.72
CA LEU A 19 -20.11 15.31 14.51
C LEU A 19 -18.66 15.23 13.96
N LEU A 20 -17.91 16.33 13.96
CA LEU A 20 -16.53 16.38 13.44
C LEU A 20 -15.57 15.35 14.08
N PRO A 21 -15.44 15.24 15.43
CA PRO A 21 -14.55 14.26 16.04
C PRO A 21 -15.03 12.81 15.84
N ALA A 22 -16.33 12.58 15.70
CA ALA A 22 -16.86 11.26 15.35
C ALA A 22 -16.51 10.86 13.91
N LEU A 23 -16.64 11.80 12.95
CA LEU A 23 -16.33 11.59 11.54
C LEU A 23 -14.83 11.31 11.32
N GLY A 24 -13.93 11.96 12.07
CA GLY A 24 -12.50 11.64 12.05
C GLY A 24 -12.22 10.18 12.41
N LYS A 25 -12.76 9.72 13.55
CA LYS A 25 -12.62 8.32 14.01
C LYS A 25 -13.21 7.32 13.02
N ALA A 26 -14.37 7.64 12.42
CA ALA A 26 -15.00 6.78 11.41
C ALA A 26 -14.15 6.63 10.14
N ARG A 27 -13.51 7.71 9.66
CA ARG A 27 -12.59 7.66 8.50
C ARG A 27 -11.36 6.81 8.77
N ASP A 28 -10.79 6.88 9.97
CA ASP A 28 -9.63 6.06 10.34
C ASP A 28 -10.01 4.59 10.57
N GLN A 29 -11.21 4.29 11.08
CA GLN A 29 -11.75 2.94 11.09
C GLN A 29 -11.95 2.38 9.67
N ALA A 30 -12.51 3.17 8.75
CA ALA A 30 -12.68 2.76 7.35
C ALA A 30 -11.32 2.42 6.70
N ARG A 31 -10.29 3.25 6.89
CA ARG A 31 -8.91 2.97 6.42
C ARG A 31 -8.35 1.66 6.97
N LYS A 32 -8.58 1.37 8.26
CA LYS A 32 -8.17 0.10 8.89
C LYS A 32 -8.91 -1.11 8.30
N ILE A 33 -10.21 -0.98 8.03
CA ILE A 33 -11.02 -2.02 7.40
C ILE A 33 -10.53 -2.31 5.97
N SER A 34 -10.25 -1.28 5.16
CA SER A 34 -9.63 -1.44 3.84
C SER A 34 -8.27 -2.16 3.93
N CYS A 35 -7.42 -1.76 4.86
CA CYS A 35 -6.12 -2.40 5.09
C CYS A 35 -6.27 -3.88 5.48
N LEU A 36 -7.19 -4.23 6.38
CA LEU A 36 -7.47 -5.62 6.76
C LEU A 36 -7.99 -6.46 5.58
N SER A 37 -8.83 -5.86 4.72
CA SER A 37 -9.29 -6.51 3.49
C SER A 37 -8.13 -6.79 2.52
N ASN A 38 -7.20 -5.85 2.38
CA ASN A 38 -6.00 -6.04 1.57
C ASN A 38 -5.11 -7.16 2.12
N THR A 39 -4.84 -7.18 3.43
CA THR A 39 -4.07 -8.27 4.08
C THR A 39 -4.74 -9.63 3.88
N ARG A 40 -6.08 -9.70 3.97
CA ARG A 40 -6.82 -10.95 3.71
C ARG A 40 -6.63 -11.43 2.27
N GLN A 41 -6.71 -10.54 1.28
CA GLN A 41 -6.49 -10.88 -0.13
C GLN A 41 -5.05 -11.35 -0.40
N ILE A 42 -4.05 -10.70 0.21
CA ILE A 42 -2.65 -11.16 0.14
C ILE A 42 -2.53 -12.58 0.71
N ASN A 43 -3.07 -12.85 1.90
CA ASN A 43 -3.02 -14.18 2.51
C ASN A 43 -3.72 -15.25 1.64
N VAL A 44 -4.86 -14.94 1.02
CA VAL A 44 -5.54 -15.86 0.09
C VAL A 44 -4.64 -16.18 -1.12
N ALA A 45 -3.97 -15.17 -1.68
CA ALA A 45 -2.99 -15.38 -2.75
C ALA A 45 -1.77 -16.20 -2.28
N SER A 46 -1.30 -16.01 -1.03
CA SER A 46 -0.23 -16.82 -0.43
C SER A 46 -0.60 -18.30 -0.37
N PHE A 47 -1.82 -18.60 0.10
CA PHE A 47 -2.33 -19.97 0.16
C PHE A 47 -2.58 -20.59 -1.21
N GLY A 48 -3.03 -19.78 -2.20
CA GLY A 48 -3.10 -20.20 -3.60
C GLY A 48 -1.73 -20.67 -4.10
N TYR A 49 -0.70 -19.82 -3.98
CA TYR A 49 0.65 -20.19 -4.40
C TYR A 49 1.18 -21.43 -3.67
N LEU A 50 1.00 -21.52 -2.35
CA LEU A 50 1.44 -22.68 -1.55
C LEU A 50 0.84 -23.99 -2.07
N THR A 51 -0.45 -23.97 -2.39
CA THR A 51 -1.18 -25.15 -2.90
C THR A 51 -0.57 -25.64 -4.22
N ASP A 52 -0.31 -24.72 -5.15
CA ASP A 52 0.22 -25.06 -6.47
C ASP A 52 1.72 -25.43 -6.43
N ASN A 53 2.48 -24.84 -5.50
CA ASN A 53 3.94 -24.96 -5.41
C ASN A 53 4.38 -25.93 -4.29
N LYS A 54 3.62 -27.00 -4.04
CA LYS A 54 3.99 -28.10 -3.12
C LYS A 54 4.30 -27.63 -1.68
N ASN A 55 3.55 -26.67 -1.17
CA ASN A 55 3.73 -26.01 0.13
C ASN A 55 5.07 -25.25 0.29
N ILE A 56 5.75 -24.91 -0.81
CA ILE A 56 6.94 -24.06 -0.79
C ILE A 56 6.48 -22.60 -0.69
N TRP A 57 6.96 -21.88 0.32
CA TRP A 57 6.70 -20.45 0.47
C TRP A 57 7.40 -19.65 -0.63
N ILE A 58 6.76 -18.58 -1.10
CA ILE A 58 7.36 -17.64 -2.05
C ILE A 58 8.68 -17.11 -1.49
N ARG A 59 9.75 -17.21 -2.28
CA ARG A 59 11.05 -16.63 -1.95
C ARG A 59 10.91 -15.12 -1.72
N GLY A 60 11.49 -14.64 -0.64
CA GLY A 60 11.59 -13.20 -0.37
C GLY A 60 12.42 -12.48 -1.44
N ALA A 61 12.50 -11.15 -1.37
CA ALA A 61 13.37 -10.40 -2.27
C ALA A 61 14.83 -10.84 -2.10
N HIS A 62 15.42 -11.40 -3.15
CA HIS A 62 16.84 -11.78 -3.16
C HIS A 62 17.68 -10.66 -3.76
N TYR A 63 18.70 -10.24 -3.02
CA TYR A 63 19.76 -9.39 -3.54
C TYR A 63 20.75 -10.28 -4.31
N ASN A 64 20.84 -10.07 -5.61
CA ASN A 64 21.96 -10.60 -6.39
C ASN A 64 23.02 -9.52 -6.53
N TYR A 65 24.27 -9.88 -6.23
CA TYR A 65 25.45 -9.14 -6.65
C TYR A 65 25.86 -9.70 -8.01
N ASN A 66 25.91 -8.86 -9.03
CA ASN A 66 26.60 -9.24 -10.26
C ASN A 66 28.12 -9.00 -10.10
N ASN A 67 28.91 -9.52 -11.03
CA ASN A 67 30.38 -9.35 -11.01
C ASN A 67 30.84 -7.90 -11.25
N LEU A 68 29.91 -6.95 -11.40
CA LEU A 68 30.15 -5.51 -11.56
C LEU A 68 29.94 -4.74 -10.25
N GLY A 69 29.47 -5.40 -9.18
CA GLY A 69 29.18 -4.78 -7.89
C GLY A 69 27.81 -4.09 -7.80
N GLU A 70 26.98 -4.23 -8.83
CA GLU A 70 25.62 -3.70 -8.84
C GLU A 70 24.69 -4.59 -8.00
N PHE A 71 23.84 -3.95 -7.19
CA PHE A 71 22.78 -4.65 -6.46
C PHE A 71 21.56 -4.79 -7.35
N ASN A 72 21.19 -6.02 -7.73
CA ASN A 72 19.95 -6.28 -8.44
C ASN A 72 18.90 -6.88 -7.47
N ARG A 73 17.80 -6.14 -7.23
CA ARG A 73 16.66 -6.67 -6.47
C ARG A 73 15.72 -7.47 -7.37
N ASN A 74 15.94 -8.78 -7.47
CA ASN A 74 14.92 -9.67 -8.05
C ASN A 74 13.71 -9.73 -7.10
N SER A 75 12.61 -9.10 -7.52
CA SER A 75 11.37 -9.09 -6.76
C SER A 75 10.43 -10.23 -7.17
N ASP A 76 10.98 -11.46 -7.14
CA ASP A 76 10.29 -12.74 -7.35
C ASP A 76 8.91 -12.73 -6.66
N PHE A 77 8.87 -12.19 -5.43
CA PHE A 77 7.66 -11.92 -4.67
C PHE A 77 6.52 -11.31 -5.48
N TYR A 78 6.65 -10.07 -5.99
CA TYR A 78 5.52 -9.40 -6.65
C TYR A 78 5.13 -10.07 -7.98
N THR A 79 6.11 -10.57 -8.72
CA THR A 79 5.88 -11.26 -10.00
C THR A 79 5.13 -12.59 -9.82
N LEU A 80 5.49 -13.37 -8.80
CA LEU A 80 4.80 -14.63 -8.48
C LEU A 80 3.43 -14.40 -7.84
N TYR A 81 3.29 -13.39 -6.96
CA TYR A 81 1.99 -13.01 -6.39
C TYR A 81 1.02 -12.44 -7.43
N GLY A 82 1.51 -11.77 -8.49
CA GLY A 82 0.70 -11.12 -9.51
C GLY A 82 -0.40 -12.02 -10.06
N GLN A 83 -0.06 -13.25 -10.47
CA GLN A 83 -1.00 -14.24 -11.00
C GLN A 83 -2.14 -14.57 -10.02
N TYR A 84 -1.85 -14.70 -8.73
CA TYR A 84 -2.82 -15.08 -7.69
C TYR A 84 -3.65 -13.90 -7.18
N LEU A 85 -3.16 -12.67 -7.35
CA LEU A 85 -3.86 -11.44 -7.02
C LEU A 85 -4.72 -10.89 -8.18
N GLY A 86 -4.76 -11.58 -9.33
CA GLY A 86 -5.39 -11.06 -10.55
C GLY A 86 -4.66 -9.84 -11.14
N GLY A 87 -3.39 -9.67 -10.77
CA GLY A 87 -2.52 -8.59 -11.21
C GLY A 87 -1.85 -8.94 -12.53
N ASN A 88 -2.09 -8.12 -13.55
CA ASN A 88 -1.32 -8.21 -14.79
C ASN A 88 0.01 -7.46 -14.60
N LEU A 89 1.09 -8.03 -15.13
CA LEU A 89 2.36 -7.32 -15.25
C LEU A 89 2.24 -6.27 -16.35
N GLU A 90 2.13 -4.99 -15.99
CA GLU A 90 2.38 -3.93 -16.95
C GLU A 90 3.91 -3.79 -17.12
N LEU A 91 4.39 -3.98 -18.35
CA LEU A 91 5.80 -3.86 -18.71
C LEU A 91 6.26 -2.40 -18.58
N GLY A 92 6.71 -2.03 -17.37
CA GLY A 92 7.12 -0.66 -17.07
C GLY A 92 7.83 -0.51 -15.72
N GLY A 93 8.65 -1.49 -15.29
CA GLY A 93 9.03 -1.54 -13.88
C GLY A 93 10.21 -2.39 -13.43
N SER A 94 10.69 -2.08 -12.22
CA SER A 94 12.04 -2.40 -11.73
C SER A 94 12.21 -3.69 -10.93
N THR A 95 13.31 -4.36 -11.26
CA THR A 95 14.34 -4.63 -10.26
C THR A 95 15.15 -3.35 -10.02
N GLY A 96 15.35 -2.94 -8.78
CA GLY A 96 16.15 -1.75 -8.47
C GLY A 96 17.63 -2.02 -8.71
N GLY A 97 18.35 -1.04 -9.28
CA GLY A 97 19.80 -1.09 -9.57
C GLY A 97 20.59 -0.03 -8.79
N PHE A 98 21.91 -0.14 -8.81
CA PHE A 98 22.83 0.72 -8.06
C PHE A 98 24.16 0.90 -8.80
N ASP A 99 24.40 2.10 -9.34
CA ASP A 99 25.61 2.45 -10.10
C ASP A 99 26.70 3.03 -9.18
N GLY A 100 26.90 2.43 -8.01
CA GLY A 100 27.88 2.88 -7.02
C GLY A 100 27.52 4.15 -6.22
N ASN A 101 26.69 5.04 -6.77
CA ASN A 101 26.43 6.37 -6.17
C ASN A 101 24.95 6.78 -6.06
N THR A 102 24.03 6.10 -6.77
CA THR A 102 22.59 6.41 -6.73
C THR A 102 21.78 5.12 -6.82
N LEU A 103 20.79 4.96 -5.94
CA LEU A 103 19.77 3.92 -6.03
C LEU A 103 18.69 4.36 -7.02
N TYR A 104 18.61 3.71 -8.18
CA TYR A 104 17.53 3.96 -9.14
C TYR A 104 16.52 2.81 -9.14
N SER A 105 15.25 3.22 -9.23
CA SER A 105 14.10 2.33 -9.32
C SER A 105 13.13 2.91 -10.31
N TYR A 106 12.60 2.07 -11.18
CA TYR A 106 11.27 2.25 -11.76
C TYR A 106 10.25 1.74 -10.71
N GLY A 107 9.29 0.91 -11.08
CA GLY A 107 8.61 0.00 -10.14
C GLY A 107 7.79 -0.98 -10.94
N LEU A 108 7.94 -2.31 -10.76
CA LEU A 108 7.05 -3.30 -11.43
C LEU A 108 5.61 -2.94 -11.08
N ARG A 109 4.93 -2.29 -12.03
CA ARG A 109 3.58 -1.77 -11.84
C ARG A 109 2.63 -2.91 -12.15
N PHE A 110 2.28 -3.62 -11.10
CA PHE A 110 1.06 -4.41 -11.11
C PHE A 110 -0.09 -3.43 -10.88
N ASN A 111 -1.16 -3.55 -11.66
CA ASN A 111 -2.43 -2.88 -11.40
C ASN A 111 -2.99 -3.19 -9.99
N THR A 112 -2.49 -4.25 -9.34
CA THR A 112 -2.82 -4.67 -7.97
C THR A 112 -1.77 -4.26 -6.93
N ALA A 113 -0.70 -3.53 -7.28
CA ALA A 113 0.37 -3.18 -6.34
C ALA A 113 -0.10 -2.37 -5.11
N ASP A 114 -1.17 -1.59 -5.26
CA ASP A 114 -1.80 -0.84 -4.16
C ASP A 114 -2.34 -1.75 -3.04
N ILE A 115 -2.55 -3.05 -3.29
CA ILE A 115 -2.97 -3.99 -2.25
C ILE A 115 -1.91 -4.15 -1.15
N PHE A 116 -0.62 -4.04 -1.50
CA PHE A 116 0.48 -4.09 -0.54
C PHE A 116 0.64 -2.78 0.25
N ILE A 117 -0.07 -1.71 -0.13
CA ILE A 117 -0.03 -0.41 0.53
C ILE A 117 -1.27 -0.26 1.42
N CYS A 118 -1.06 -0.38 2.72
CA CYS A 118 -2.11 -0.16 3.72
C CYS A 118 -2.43 1.34 3.88
N PRO A 119 -3.66 1.83 3.59
CA PRO A 119 -3.99 3.25 3.58
C PRO A 119 -4.03 3.92 4.97
N SER A 120 -3.84 3.15 6.06
CA SER A 120 -3.60 3.67 7.41
C SER A 120 -2.12 3.73 7.79
N THR A 121 -1.20 3.37 6.89
CA THR A 121 0.23 3.63 7.11
C THR A 121 0.54 5.09 6.79
N ILE A 122 1.20 5.77 7.72
CA ILE A 122 1.90 7.02 7.41
C ILE A 122 3.01 6.61 6.46
N ARG A 123 2.94 7.03 5.18
CA ARG A 123 4.07 6.84 4.27
C ARG A 123 5.25 7.60 4.88
N ARG A 124 6.23 6.87 5.40
CA ARG A 124 7.61 7.38 5.46
C ARG A 124 8.12 7.42 4.03
N THR A 125 7.66 8.41 3.27
CA THR A 125 8.49 8.98 2.21
C THR A 125 9.71 9.51 2.92
N SER A 126 10.79 8.75 2.89
CA SER A 126 12.12 9.29 3.11
C SER A 126 12.45 10.21 1.93
N ASN A 127 11.82 11.39 1.92
CA ASN A 127 12.47 12.55 1.34
C ASN A 127 13.57 12.93 2.34
N PRO A 128 14.87 12.83 2.00
CA PRO A 128 15.93 13.27 2.91
C PRO A 128 16.01 14.81 3.05
N ASN A 129 15.05 15.55 2.47
CA ASN A 129 15.02 17.02 2.39
C ASN A 129 13.71 17.65 2.92
N ASP A 130 12.96 16.96 3.80
CA ASP A 130 11.86 17.53 4.62
C ASP A 130 12.14 17.29 6.12
#